data_AF-A0A1E8F1H3-F1
#
_entry.id   AF-A0A1E8F1H3-F1
#
_cell.length_a   1.000
_cell.length_b   1.000
_cell.length_c   1.000
_cell.angle_alpha   90.00
_cell.angle_beta   90.00
_cell.angle_gamma   90.00
#
_symmetry.space_group_name_H-M   'P 1'
#
loop_
_entity.id
_entity.type
_entity.pdbx_description
1 polymer ?
#
loop_
_entity_poly.entity_id
_entity_poly.type
_entity_poly.pdbx_seq_one_letter_code
_entity_poly.pdbx_strand_id
1 'polypeptide(L)'
;MSLTFEQVDKIFKEYELMPHMLEDGKRTEYSFQYKKSHTGKQNVATNVSPLMNGGVRGYIYVGYLEEFKFKKDSPAGYKYIKSAREHIKINDMSAQELRGYLDRIVKYYE
;
A
#
# COMPACT_ATOMS: atom_id res chain seq x y z
N MET A 1 -17.43 -6.46 -5.20
CA MET A 1 -17.06 -7.51 -4.22
C MET A 1 -15.67 -7.17 -3.70
N SER A 2 -15.46 -7.27 -2.39
CA SER A 2 -14.14 -7.10 -1.77
C SER A 2 -13.22 -8.25 -2.17
N LEU A 3 -11.90 -7.98 -2.25
CA LEU A 3 -10.92 -8.97 -2.66
C LEU A 3 -10.65 -10.02 -1.56
N THR A 4 -10.36 -11.25 -1.97
CA THR A 4 -9.78 -12.28 -1.09
C THR A 4 -8.27 -12.08 -0.95
N PHE A 5 -7.66 -12.75 0.02
CA PHE A 5 -6.21 -12.74 0.19
C PHE A 5 -5.48 -13.27 -1.06
N GLU A 6 -5.96 -14.36 -1.66
CA GLU A 6 -5.36 -14.97 -2.85
C GLU A 6 -5.42 -14.04 -4.07
N GLN A 7 -6.51 -13.28 -4.20
CA GLN A 7 -6.65 -12.29 -5.26
C GLN A 7 -5.67 -11.12 -5.07
N VAL A 8 -5.52 -10.64 -3.82
CA VAL A 8 -4.54 -9.60 -3.50
C VAL A 8 -3.11 -10.08 -3.71
N ASP A 9 -2.77 -11.29 -3.24
CA ASP A 9 -1.46 -11.91 -3.41
C ASP A 9 -1.11 -12.07 -4.89
N LYS A 10 -2.07 -12.54 -5.70
CA LYS A 10 -1.90 -12.64 -7.16
C LYS A 10 -1.64 -11.28 -7.78
N ILE A 11 -2.45 -10.27 -7.46
CA ILE A 11 -2.25 -8.91 -7.98
C ILE A 11 -0.86 -8.40 -7.59
N PHE A 12 -0.45 -8.49 -6.33
CA PHE A 12 0.86 -8.02 -5.89
C PHE A 12 2.03 -8.71 -6.62
N LYS A 13 1.94 -10.03 -6.84
CA LYS A 13 2.95 -10.77 -7.60
C LYS A 13 3.04 -10.35 -9.07
N GLU A 14 1.93 -9.96 -9.69
CA GLU A 14 1.95 -9.41 -11.06
C GLU A 14 2.72 -8.09 -11.16
N TYR A 15 2.83 -7.34 -10.06
CA TYR A 15 3.67 -6.14 -9.93
C TYR A 15 5.08 -6.46 -9.40
N GLU A 16 5.52 -7.71 -9.45
CA GLU A 16 6.83 -8.16 -8.96
C GLU A 16 7.05 -7.95 -7.45
N LEU A 17 5.98 -7.78 -6.68
CA LEU A 17 6.09 -7.65 -5.23
C LEU A 17 6.20 -9.04 -4.59
N MET A 18 7.25 -9.23 -3.82
CA MET A 18 7.53 -10.47 -3.12
C MET A 18 6.90 -10.45 -1.73
N PRO A 19 6.23 -11.55 -1.33
CA PRO A 19 5.69 -11.68 0.02
C PRO A 19 6.82 -11.99 1.01
N HIS A 20 6.82 -11.26 2.12
CA HIS A 20 7.66 -11.50 3.27
C HIS A 20 6.77 -11.69 4.49
N MET A 21 6.77 -12.91 5.05
CA MET A 21 6.00 -13.20 6.25
C MET A 21 6.67 -12.53 7.46
N LEU A 22 5.87 -11.81 8.25
CA LEU A 22 6.33 -11.21 9.50
C LEU A 22 6.54 -12.30 10.57
N GLU A 23 7.29 -11.96 11.62
CA GLU A 23 7.66 -12.87 12.71
C GLU A 23 6.45 -13.54 13.40
N ASP A 24 5.27 -12.95 13.30
CA ASP A 24 4.05 -13.52 13.88
C ASP A 24 3.42 -14.65 13.05
N GLY A 25 3.95 -14.93 11.86
CA GLY A 25 3.48 -15.99 10.96
C GLY A 25 2.08 -15.77 10.38
N LYS A 26 1.45 -14.61 10.65
CA LYS A 26 0.04 -14.33 10.28
C LYS A 26 -0.09 -13.17 9.33
N ARG A 27 0.89 -12.28 9.28
CA ARG A 27 0.88 -11.09 8.45
C ARG A 27 1.99 -11.17 7.41
N THR A 28 1.68 -10.65 6.23
CA THR A 28 2.60 -10.58 5.11
C THR A 28 2.83 -9.13 4.75
N GLU A 29 4.09 -8.77 4.51
CA GLU A 29 4.46 -7.54 3.82
C GLU A 29 4.81 -7.86 2.37
N TYR A 30 4.58 -6.90 1.50
CA TYR A 30 4.91 -7.01 0.08
C TYR A 30 5.87 -5.89 -0.28
N SER A 31 7.03 -6.26 -0.83
CA SER A 31 8.10 -5.36 -1.23
C SER A 31 8.75 -5.85 -2.52
N PHE A 32 9.44 -4.96 -3.22
CA PHE A 32 10.35 -5.38 -4.28
C PHE A 32 11.58 -6.05 -3.68
N GLN A 33 12.13 -7.05 -4.38
CA GLN A 33 13.34 -7.75 -3.91
C GLN A 33 14.59 -6.85 -3.96
N TYR A 34 14.69 -5.99 -4.98
CA TYR A 34 15.90 -5.19 -5.23
C TYR A 34 15.62 -3.70 -5.45
N LYS A 35 14.35 -3.27 -5.48
CA LYS A 35 13.99 -1.87 -5.71
C LYS A 35 13.73 -1.16 -4.38
N LYS A 36 14.12 0.11 -4.28
CA LYS A 36 13.84 0.97 -3.10
C LYS A 36 13.24 2.29 -3.54
N SER A 37 12.42 2.88 -2.68
CA SER A 37 11.98 4.24 -2.93
C SER A 37 13.05 5.26 -2.56
N HIS A 38 12.91 6.48 -3.08
CA HIS A 38 13.75 7.63 -2.72
C HIS A 38 13.72 7.98 -1.22
N THR A 39 12.75 7.45 -0.46
CA THR A 39 12.64 7.60 1.00
C THR A 39 13.32 6.47 1.78
N GLY A 40 13.91 5.48 1.11
CA GLY A 40 14.51 4.29 1.71
C GLY A 40 13.50 3.22 2.14
N LYS A 41 12.19 3.45 1.95
CA LYS A 41 11.15 2.48 2.28
C LYS A 41 11.09 1.38 1.22
N GLN A 42 11.03 0.13 1.68
CA GLN A 42 11.10 -1.06 0.82
C GLN A 42 9.73 -1.73 0.64
N ASN A 43 8.89 -1.68 1.67
CA ASN A 43 7.55 -2.26 1.64
C ASN A 43 6.54 -1.34 0.96
N VAL A 44 5.82 -1.92 0.00
CA VAL A 44 4.70 -1.31 -0.73
C VAL A 44 3.39 -1.58 0.02
N ALA A 45 3.23 -2.79 0.57
CA ALA A 45 2.08 -3.14 1.40
C ALA A 45 2.49 -3.80 2.72
N THR A 46 1.72 -3.57 3.78
CA THR A 46 1.99 -4.07 5.14
C THR A 46 0.76 -4.65 5.81
N ASN A 47 0.99 -5.53 6.78
CA ASN A 47 -0.06 -6.19 7.57
C ASN A 47 -1.13 -6.89 6.72
N VAL A 48 -0.74 -7.44 5.57
CA VAL A 48 -1.65 -8.13 4.66
C VAL A 48 -1.96 -9.52 5.22
N SER A 49 -3.23 -9.82 5.44
CA SER A 49 -3.65 -11.14 5.94
C SER A 49 -5.12 -11.45 5.62
N PRO A 50 -5.50 -12.73 5.53
CA PRO A 50 -6.90 -13.11 5.34
C PRO A 50 -7.75 -12.75 6.57
N LEU A 51 -9.03 -12.46 6.33
CA LEU A 51 -10.04 -12.28 7.36
C LEU A 51 -10.97 -13.50 7.43
N MET A 52 -11.59 -13.72 8.59
CA MET A 52 -12.50 -14.86 8.80
C MET A 52 -13.71 -14.87 7.86
N ASN A 53 -14.11 -13.70 7.33
CA ASN A 53 -15.21 -13.56 6.38
C ASN A 53 -14.80 -13.77 4.90
N GLY A 54 -13.59 -14.26 4.64
CA GLY A 54 -13.06 -14.47 3.28
C GLY A 54 -12.50 -13.21 2.61
N GLY A 55 -12.56 -12.06 3.29
CA GLY A 55 -11.91 -10.83 2.82
C GLY A 55 -10.43 -10.77 3.16
N VAL A 56 -9.83 -9.63 2.88
CA VAL A 56 -8.43 -9.33 3.16
C VAL A 56 -8.32 -8.09 4.05
N ARG A 57 -7.37 -8.07 4.98
CA ARG A 57 -6.91 -6.84 5.61
C ARG A 57 -5.53 -6.50 5.11
N GLY A 58 -5.16 -5.24 5.15
CA GLY A 58 -3.82 -4.79 4.81
C GLY A 58 -3.82 -3.32 4.43
N TYR A 59 -2.62 -2.79 4.26
CA TYR A 59 -2.41 -1.39 3.93
C TYR A 59 -1.43 -1.27 2.78
N ILE A 60 -1.71 -0.39 1.82
CA ILE A 60 -0.73 0.09 0.84
C ILE A 60 -0.15 1.42 1.30
N TYR A 61 1.15 1.63 1.09
CA TYR A 61 1.79 2.90 1.37
C TYR A 61 1.67 3.85 0.19
N VAL A 62 1.00 4.98 0.40
CA VAL A 62 0.69 5.99 -0.63
C VAL A 62 1.37 7.33 -0.38
N GLY A 63 2.27 7.42 0.61
CA GLY A 63 2.97 8.67 0.96
C GLY A 63 3.79 9.28 -0.18
N TYR A 64 4.07 8.53 -1.25
CA TYR A 64 4.72 9.02 -2.46
C TYR A 64 3.83 9.90 -3.33
N LEU A 65 2.53 9.66 -3.31
CA LEU A 65 1.55 10.31 -4.18
C LEU A 65 1.27 11.73 -3.68
N GLU A 66 1.33 12.71 -4.59
CA GLU A 66 1.26 14.14 -4.23
C GLU A 66 -0.02 14.51 -3.49
N GLU A 67 -1.15 13.91 -3.86
CA GLU A 67 -2.44 14.17 -3.22
C GLU A 67 -2.49 13.69 -1.75
N PHE A 68 -1.57 12.83 -1.33
CA PHE A 68 -1.43 12.36 0.05
C PHE A 68 -0.33 13.08 0.82
N LYS A 69 0.49 13.93 0.17
CA LYS A 69 1.58 14.67 0.83
C LYS A 69 1.09 15.88 1.60
N PHE A 70 0.10 16.62 1.11
CA PHE A 70 -0.30 17.91 1.70
C PHE A 70 -1.80 18.22 1.62
N LYS A 71 -2.37 18.84 2.66
CA LYS A 71 -3.67 19.52 2.56
C LYS A 71 -3.47 20.99 2.15
N LYS A 72 -3.97 21.34 0.96
CA LYS A 72 -3.88 22.70 0.38
C LYS A 72 -4.63 23.76 1.21
N ASP A 73 -5.66 23.36 1.95
CA ASP A 73 -6.55 24.27 2.71
C ASP A 73 -6.08 24.58 4.15
N SER A 74 -4.79 24.44 4.43
CA SER A 74 -4.27 24.73 5.77
C SER A 74 -4.25 26.25 6.02
N PRO A 75 -4.65 26.74 7.21
CA PRO A 75 -4.66 28.17 7.54
C PRO A 75 -3.31 28.85 7.23
N ALA A 76 -3.36 30.07 6.69
CA ALA A 76 -2.17 30.84 6.34
C ALA A 76 -1.20 30.94 7.54
N GLY A 77 -0.05 30.27 7.43
CA GLY A 77 0.92 30.10 8.52
C GLY A 77 1.33 28.65 8.73
N TYR A 78 0.43 27.69 8.45
CA TYR A 78 0.71 26.26 8.40
C TYR A 78 0.78 25.82 6.94
N LYS A 79 1.81 26.27 6.22
CA LYS A 79 1.90 26.04 4.77
C LYS A 79 1.88 24.55 4.36
N TYR A 80 2.16 23.63 5.29
CA TYR A 80 2.19 22.19 4.99
C TYR A 80 1.81 21.34 6.21
N ILE A 81 0.52 21.06 6.42
CA ILE A 81 0.12 19.96 7.32
C ILE A 81 0.28 18.66 6.53
N LYS A 82 1.28 17.85 6.90
CA LYS A 82 1.47 16.50 6.37
C LYS A 82 0.16 15.73 6.55
N SER A 83 -0.41 15.20 5.46
CA SER A 83 -1.62 14.39 5.59
C SER A 83 -1.31 13.20 6.50
N ALA A 84 -2.08 13.05 7.57
CA ALA A 84 -1.79 12.06 8.62
C ALA A 84 -1.93 10.60 8.14
N ARG A 85 -2.31 10.36 6.88
CA ARG A 85 -2.61 9.02 6.36
C ARG A 85 -1.79 8.74 5.09
N GLU A 86 -0.56 8.30 5.29
CA GLU A 86 0.30 7.77 4.23
C GLU A 86 -0.04 6.32 3.85
N HIS A 87 -1.12 5.76 4.39
CA HIS A 87 -1.54 4.38 4.17
C HIS A 87 -3.03 4.30 3.87
N ILE A 88 -3.41 3.44 2.93
CA ILE A 88 -4.82 3.15 2.58
C ILE A 88 -5.11 1.67 2.83
N LYS A 89 -6.30 1.39 3.38
CA LYS A 89 -6.79 0.03 3.64
C LYS A 89 -7.19 -0.69 2.35
N ILE A 90 -6.85 -1.97 2.25
CA ILE A 90 -7.21 -2.82 1.11
C ILE A 90 -8.61 -3.47 1.30
N ASN A 91 -9.15 -3.50 2.53
CA ASN A 91 -10.31 -4.31 2.92
C ASN A 91 -11.55 -4.25 2.02
N ASP A 92 -11.79 -3.11 1.37
CA ASP A 92 -12.96 -2.88 0.53
C ASP A 92 -12.57 -2.41 -0.89
N MET A 93 -11.29 -2.48 -1.24
CA MET A 93 -10.85 -2.13 -2.59
C MET A 93 -11.30 -3.19 -3.60
N SER A 94 -11.75 -2.72 -4.75
CA SER A 94 -11.85 -3.53 -5.95
C SER A 94 -10.46 -3.83 -6.54
N ALA A 95 -10.37 -4.85 -7.40
CA ALA A 95 -9.14 -5.16 -8.13
C ALA A 95 -8.65 -3.94 -8.95
N GLN A 96 -9.58 -3.19 -9.54
CA GLN A 96 -9.26 -2.03 -10.37
C GLN A 96 -8.66 -0.89 -9.54
N GLU A 97 -9.23 -0.60 -8.37
CA GLU A 97 -8.68 0.42 -7.46
C GLU A 97 -7.30 0.04 -6.95
N LEU A 98 -7.11 -1.23 -6.55
CA LEU A 98 -5.82 -1.71 -6.07
C LEU A 98 -4.74 -1.58 -7.16
N ARG A 99 -5.03 -2.01 -8.39
CA ARG A 99 -4.13 -1.86 -9.54
C ARG A 99 -3.83 -0.40 -9.85
N GLY A 100 -4.85 0.46 -9.85
CA GLY A 100 -4.68 1.89 -10.10
C GLY A 100 -3.74 2.57 -9.09
N TYR A 101 -3.77 2.15 -7.82
CA TYR A 101 -2.78 2.61 -6.85
C TYR A 101 -1.38 2.04 -7.12
N LEU A 102 -1.28 0.74 -7.41
CA LEU A 102 0.01 0.10 -7.68
C LEU A 102 0.70 0.72 -8.91
N ASP A 103 -0.01 0.90 -10.02
CA ASP A 103 0.49 1.56 -11.25
C ASP A 103 1.13 2.92 -10.98
N ARG A 104 0.65 3.62 -9.95
CA ARG A 104 1.15 4.94 -9.57
C ARG A 104 2.30 4.84 -8.57
N ILE A 105 2.22 3.94 -7.59
CA ILE A 105 3.21 3.76 -6.52
C ILE A 105 4.50 3.15 -7.03
N VAL A 106 4.43 2.13 -7.90
CA VAL A 106 5.62 1.39 -8.37
C VAL A 106 6.63 2.28 -9.11
N LYS A 107 6.16 3.39 -9.70
CA LYS A 107 7.00 4.40 -10.36
C LYS A 107 7.96 5.13 -9.42
N TYR A 108 7.76 5.02 -8.11
CA TYR A 108 8.60 5.65 -7.09
C TYR A 108 9.67 4.70 -6.52
N TYR A 109 9.77 3.48 -7.04
CA TYR A 109 10.76 2.47 -6.66
C TYR A 109 11.71 2.20 -7.82
N GLU A 110 13.00 2.29 -7.56
CA GLU A 110 14.10 2.04 -8.52
C GLU A 110 15.03 0.94 -8.00
#